data_AF-A0A480BRP7-F1
#
_entry.id   AF-A0A480BRP7-F1
#
_cell.length_a   1.000
_cell.length_b   1.000
_cell.length_c   1.000
_cell.angle_alpha   90.00
_cell.angle_beta   90.00
_cell.angle_gamma   90.00
#
_symmetry.space_group_name_H-M   'P 1'
#
loop_
_entity.id
_entity.type
_entity.pdbx_description
1 polymer ?
#
loop_
_entity_poly.entity_id
_entity_poly.type
_entity_poly.pdbx_seq_one_letter_code
_entity_poly.pdbx_strand_id
1 'polypeptide(L)'
;PPARGASRARGAPWYPGETLIAGIGQGYNTATALQLAYATAQLASRGSTPPPRLVAAPVALAFEDRVSGPVADAGQWQTVIDSMRAVVAPGGTAHRAFADAPYVTAGKTGTAQV
;
A
#
# COMPACT_ATOMS: atom_id res chain seq x y z
N PRO A 1 -0.49 -1.19 21.25
CA PRO A 1 0.60 -2.21 21.32
C PRO A 1 1.29 -2.40 19.97
N PRO A 2 2.63 -2.33 19.87
CA PRO A 2 3.32 -2.55 18.60
C PRO A 2 3.11 -4.00 18.16
N ALA A 3 2.74 -4.18 16.89
CA ALA A 3 2.49 -5.49 16.31
C ALA A 3 3.76 -6.35 16.41
N ARG A 4 3.69 -7.45 17.18
CA ARG A 4 4.77 -8.44 17.22
C ARG A 4 4.75 -9.18 15.89
N GLY A 5 5.89 -9.22 15.19
CA GLY A 5 6.03 -10.02 13.97
C GLY A 5 5.64 -11.48 14.22
N ALA A 6 5.00 -12.13 13.24
CA ALA A 6 4.34 -13.41 13.43
C ALA A 6 5.27 -14.56 13.90
N SER A 7 6.56 -14.56 13.51
CA SER A 7 7.54 -15.53 14.04
C SER A 7 7.82 -15.32 15.53
N ARG A 8 8.00 -14.06 15.97
CA ARG A 8 8.08 -13.71 17.40
C ARG A 8 6.80 -14.03 18.18
N ALA A 9 5.63 -13.87 17.57
CA ALA A 9 4.35 -14.25 18.18
C ALA A 9 4.24 -15.77 18.39
N ARG A 10 4.96 -16.56 17.59
CA ARG A 10 5.05 -18.03 17.69
C ARG A 10 6.31 -18.53 18.42
N GLY A 11 7.07 -17.64 19.06
CA GLY A 11 8.29 -18.00 19.80
C GLY A 11 9.45 -18.49 18.92
N ALA A 12 9.37 -18.34 17.59
CA ALA A 12 10.42 -18.70 16.66
C ALA A 12 11.32 -17.50 16.34
N PRO A 13 12.63 -17.71 16.13
CA PRO A 13 13.52 -16.65 15.65
C PRO A 13 13.13 -16.20 14.24
N TRP A 14 13.43 -14.94 13.90
CA TRP A 14 13.21 -14.40 12.55
C TRP A 14 14.35 -14.84 11.62
N TYR A 15 14.02 -15.49 10.50
CA TYR A 15 15.01 -15.96 9.55
C TYR A 15 15.14 -15.00 8.36
N PRO A 16 16.33 -14.84 7.74
CA PRO A 16 16.53 -13.91 6.62
C PRO A 16 15.57 -14.12 5.45
N GLY A 17 15.18 -15.37 5.16
CA GLY A 17 14.19 -15.69 4.12
C GLY A 17 12.80 -15.10 4.38
N GLU A 18 12.41 -14.90 5.64
CA GLU A 18 11.14 -14.29 6.00
C GLU A 18 11.07 -12.82 5.59
N THR A 19 12.20 -12.10 5.61
CA THR A 19 12.29 -10.72 5.10
C THR A 19 12.04 -10.66 3.60
N LEU A 20 12.62 -11.59 2.84
CA LEU A 20 12.45 -11.66 1.37
C LEU A 20 10.99 -11.92 0.99
N ILE A 21 10.34 -12.86 1.68
CA ILE A 21 8.93 -13.19 1.45
C ILE A 21 8.02 -12.03 1.85
N ALA A 22 8.30 -11.38 2.98
CA ALA A 22 7.54 -10.22 3.43
C ALA A 22 7.65 -9.04 2.45
N GLY A 23 8.82 -8.85 1.82
CA GLY A 23 9.09 -7.79 0.85
C GLY A 23 8.23 -7.85 -0.41
N ILE A 24 7.70 -9.04 -0.77
CA ILE A 24 6.78 -9.21 -1.90
C ILE A 24 5.31 -9.37 -1.46
N GLY A 25 5.00 -9.12 -0.19
CA GLY A 25 3.62 -9.16 0.31
C GLY A 25 3.08 -10.55 0.63
N GLN A 26 3.95 -11.55 0.86
CA GLN A 26 3.55 -12.94 1.11
C GLN A 26 3.90 -13.39 2.54
N GLY A 27 3.64 -14.67 2.84
CA GLY A 27 3.95 -15.29 4.12
C GLY A 27 3.01 -14.79 5.21
N TYR A 28 3.55 -14.17 6.25
CA TYR A 28 2.74 -13.64 7.35
C TYR A 28 2.24 -12.20 7.10
N ASN A 29 2.50 -11.64 5.92
CA ASN A 29 2.03 -10.32 5.55
C ASN A 29 0.56 -10.38 5.15
N THR A 30 -0.32 -9.88 6.02
CA THR A 30 -1.76 -9.80 5.78
C THR A 30 -2.22 -8.34 5.84
N ALA A 31 -3.15 -7.99 4.96
CA ALA A 31 -3.73 -6.66 4.90
C ALA A 31 -5.23 -6.76 4.55
N THR A 32 -6.02 -5.87 5.13
CA THR A 32 -7.42 -5.71 4.73
C THR A 32 -7.53 -4.88 3.45
N ALA A 33 -8.64 -5.03 2.73
CA ALA A 33 -8.92 -4.21 1.55
C ALA A 33 -8.88 -2.70 1.87
N LEU A 34 -9.36 -2.31 3.06
CA LEU A 34 -9.30 -0.92 3.52
C LEU A 34 -7.86 -0.43 3.71
N GLN A 35 -6.98 -1.26 4.25
CA GLN A 35 -5.56 -0.92 4.41
C GLN A 35 -4.86 -0.74 3.05
N LEU A 36 -5.17 -1.59 2.06
CA LEU A 36 -4.64 -1.45 0.69
C LEU A 36 -5.16 -0.19 0.00
N ALA A 37 -6.46 0.11 0.15
CA ALA A 37 -7.05 1.35 -0.38
C ALA A 37 -6.40 2.58 0.24
N TYR A 38 -6.21 2.57 1.57
CA TYR A 38 -5.56 3.66 2.29
C TYR A 38 -4.09 3.84 1.89
N ALA A 39 -3.33 2.75 1.75
CA ALA A 39 -1.95 2.79 1.25
C ALA A 39 -1.87 3.34 -0.18
N THR A 40 -2.83 3.00 -1.03
CA THR A 40 -2.91 3.53 -2.41
C THR A 40 -3.21 5.04 -2.40
N ALA A 41 -4.12 5.50 -1.53
CA ALA A 41 -4.40 6.92 -1.35
C ALA A 41 -3.17 7.69 -0.84
N GLN A 42 -2.35 7.07 0.02
CA GLN A 42 -1.07 7.63 0.46
C GLN A 42 -0.07 7.80 -0.68
N LEU A 43 0.05 6.83 -1.57
CA LEU A 43 0.89 6.98 -2.77
C LEU A 43 0.39 8.12 -3.65
N ALA A 44 -0.92 8.18 -3.91
CA ALA A 44 -1.53 9.23 -4.74
C ALA A 44 -1.35 10.63 -4.15
N SER A 45 -1.39 10.75 -2.82
CA SER A 45 -1.28 12.02 -2.09
C SER A 45 0.14 12.34 -1.61
N ARG A 46 1.14 11.55 -2.01
CA ARG A 46 2.56 11.69 -1.60
C ARG A 46 2.73 11.80 -0.08
N GLY A 47 2.00 10.96 0.65
CA GLY A 47 2.03 10.90 2.12
C GLY A 47 1.06 11.83 2.86
N SER A 48 0.45 12.81 2.19
CA SER A 48 -0.52 13.72 2.81
C SER A 48 -1.95 13.16 2.77
N THR A 49 -2.21 12.08 3.52
CA THR A 49 -3.53 11.39 3.47
C THR A 49 -4.26 11.42 4.79
N PRO A 50 -5.48 12.01 4.85
CA PRO A 50 -6.28 12.00 6.07
C PRO A 50 -6.77 10.58 6.40
N PRO A 51 -7.01 10.24 7.67
CA PRO A 51 -7.51 8.93 8.08
C PRO A 51 -8.78 8.52 7.29
N PRO A 52 -8.94 7.23 6.95
CA PRO A 52 -10.09 6.77 6.18
C PRO A 52 -11.36 6.94 7.02
N ARG A 53 -12.36 7.64 6.48
CA ARG A 53 -13.64 7.90 7.16
C ARG A 53 -14.81 7.80 6.18
N LEU A 54 -15.96 7.33 6.67
CA LEU A 54 -17.20 7.28 5.89
C LEU A 54 -18.07 8.53 6.09
N VAL A 55 -17.98 9.18 7.25
CA VAL A 55 -18.79 10.35 7.57
C VAL A 55 -18.18 11.60 6.92
N ALA A 56 -19.01 12.31 6.16
CA ALA A 56 -18.60 13.54 5.48
C ALA A 56 -18.47 14.72 6.44
N ALA A 57 -19.44 14.89 7.35
CA ALA A 57 -19.46 15.95 8.34
C ALA A 57 -18.43 15.68 9.47
N PRO A 58 -17.75 16.72 9.98
CA PRO A 58 -16.89 16.58 11.14
C PRO A 58 -17.75 16.25 12.36
N VAL A 59 -17.83 14.96 12.69
CA VAL A 59 -18.22 14.54 14.04
C VAL A 59 -16.99 14.76 14.90
N ALA A 60 -17.16 15.40 16.06
CA ALA A 60 -16.10 15.57 17.05
C ALA A 60 -15.72 14.21 17.67
N LEU A 61 -15.14 13.34 16.86
CA LEU A 61 -14.46 12.15 17.28
C LEU A 61 -12.98 12.51 17.23
N ALA A 62 -12.35 12.52 18.41
CA ALA A 62 -10.91 12.65 18.50
C ALA A 62 -10.28 11.40 17.88
N PHE A 63 -9.93 11.48 16.60
CA PHE A 63 -9.02 10.53 15.99
C PHE A 63 -7.61 11.00 16.34
N GLU A 64 -6.80 10.12 16.94
CA GLU A 64 -5.36 10.37 16.93
C GLU A 64 -4.92 10.38 15.47
N ASP A 65 -4.35 11.50 15.02
CA ASP A 65 -3.84 11.75 13.65
C ASP A 65 -2.65 10.86 13.25
N ARG A 66 -2.49 9.71 13.88
CA ARG A 66 -1.28 8.90 13.78
C ARG A 66 -1.47 7.72 12.86
N VAL A 67 -1.50 8.04 11.57
CA VAL A 67 -0.87 7.17 10.58
C VAL A 67 0.30 7.93 9.97
N SER A 68 1.51 7.70 10.50
CA SER A 68 2.72 8.20 9.85
C SER A 68 2.87 7.43 8.53
N GLY A 69 2.68 8.12 7.41
CA GLY A 69 3.03 7.58 6.12
C GLY A 69 4.54 7.36 5.98
N PRO A 70 4.97 6.66 4.92
CA PRO A 70 6.38 6.55 4.60
C PRO A 70 7.00 7.94 4.43
N VAL A 71 8.16 8.16 5.03
CA VAL A 71 8.96 9.36 4.79
C VAL A 71 9.75 9.13 3.51
N ALA A 72 9.44 9.88 2.47
CA ALA A 72 10.11 9.82 1.19
C ALA A 72 10.23 11.22 0.58
N ASP A 73 11.29 11.44 -0.19
CA ASP A 73 11.50 12.67 -0.93
C ASP A 73 10.66 12.73 -2.23
N ALA A 74 10.60 13.91 -2.84
CA ALA A 74 9.81 14.13 -4.05
C ALA A 74 10.20 13.20 -5.22
N GLY A 75 11.49 12.87 -5.35
CA GLY A 75 12.01 11.99 -6.39
C GLY A 75 11.64 10.53 -6.15
N GLN A 76 11.68 10.06 -4.91
CA GLN A 76 11.23 8.72 -4.52
C GLN A 76 9.73 8.53 -4.80
N TRP A 77 8.90 9.51 -4.42
CA TRP A 77 7.47 9.48 -4.75
C TRP A 77 7.24 9.40 -6.26
N GLN A 78 7.93 10.25 -7.02
CA GLN A 78 7.78 10.30 -8.47
C GLN A 78 8.19 8.98 -9.13
N THR A 79 9.31 8.40 -8.69
CA THR A 79 9.83 7.12 -9.20
C THR A 79 8.81 6.00 -9.02
N VAL A 80 8.18 5.90 -7.85
CA VAL A 80 7.17 4.88 -7.57
C VAL A 80 5.92 5.09 -8.42
N ILE A 81 5.43 6.33 -8.51
CA ILE A 81 4.24 6.66 -9.31
C ILE A 81 4.47 6.37 -10.79
N ASP A 82 5.64 6.72 -11.34
CA ASP A 82 5.96 6.45 -12.75
C ASP A 82 6.12 4.94 -13.01
N SER A 83 6.65 4.20 -12.04
CA SER A 83 6.68 2.73 -12.11
C SER A 83 5.26 2.14 -12.13
N MET A 84 4.33 2.70 -11.35
CA MET A 84 2.91 2.30 -11.38
C MET A 84 2.21 2.68 -12.70
N ARG A 85 2.62 3.76 -13.36
CA ARG A 85 2.15 4.11 -14.71
C ARG A 85 2.66 3.10 -15.75
N ALA A 86 3.91 2.66 -15.63
CA ALA A 86 4.47 1.64 -16.51
C ALA A 86 3.72 0.30 -16.43
N VAL A 87 3.12 -0.03 -15.27
CA VAL A 87 2.31 -1.25 -15.10
C VAL A 87 1.01 -1.23 -15.91
N VAL A 88 0.42 -0.05 -16.13
CA VAL A 88 -0.82 0.13 -16.91
C VAL A 88 -0.56 0.53 -18.37
N ALA A 89 0.67 0.97 -18.68
CA ALA A 89 1.11 1.26 -20.04
C ALA A 89 1.24 -0.03 -20.89
N PRO A 90 1.30 0.08 -22.23
CA PRO A 90 1.56 -1.08 -23.11
C PRO A 90 2.78 -1.88 -22.66
N GLY A 91 2.63 -3.21 -22.56
CA GLY A 91 3.64 -4.13 -22.04
C GLY A 91 3.60 -4.33 -20.52
N GLY A 92 2.83 -3.52 -19.78
CA GLY A 92 2.61 -3.67 -18.35
C GLY A 92 1.57 -4.74 -17.99
N THR A 93 1.66 -5.28 -16.77
CA THR A 93 0.79 -6.38 -16.30
C THR A 93 -0.68 -6.01 -16.16
N ALA A 94 -1.01 -4.72 -16.07
CA ALA A 94 -2.37 -4.22 -15.97
C ALA A 94 -2.88 -3.55 -17.25
N HIS A 95 -2.09 -3.54 -18.33
CA HIS A 95 -2.38 -2.77 -19.53
C HIS A 95 -3.80 -2.96 -20.06
N ARG A 96 -4.23 -4.21 -20.23
CA ARG A 96 -5.54 -4.54 -20.78
C ARG A 96 -6.71 -4.04 -19.92
N ALA A 97 -6.52 -3.97 -18.59
CA ALA A 97 -7.57 -3.51 -17.68
C ALA A 97 -7.80 -1.99 -17.76
N PHE A 98 -6.84 -1.24 -18.29
CA PHE A 98 -6.86 0.23 -18.32
C PHE A 98 -6.68 0.83 -19.72
N ALA A 99 -6.69 0.01 -20.78
CA ALA A 99 -6.39 0.44 -22.15
C ALA A 99 -7.31 1.57 -22.64
N ASP A 100 -8.59 1.51 -22.29
CA ASP A 100 -9.62 2.48 -22.71
C ASP A 100 -9.97 3.50 -21.62
N ALA A 101 -9.12 3.65 -20.60
CA ALA A 101 -9.38 4.59 -19.52
C ALA A 101 -9.35 6.04 -20.06
N PRO A 102 -10.40 6.86 -19.85
CA PRO A 102 -10.43 8.24 -20.36
C PRO A 102 -9.59 9.22 -19.53
N TYR A 103 -8.78 8.72 -18.59
CA TYR A 103 -7.95 9.49 -17.68
C TYR A 103 -6.62 8.77 -17.43
N VAL A 104 -5.62 9.52 -16.97
CA VAL A 104 -4.31 8.95 -16.61
C VAL A 104 -4.47 8.07 -15.39
N THR A 105 -4.01 6.83 -15.51
CA THR A 105 -4.02 5.83 -14.44
C THR A 105 -2.61 5.45 -14.01
N ALA A 106 -2.49 5.02 -12.75
CA ALA A 106 -1.30 4.41 -12.21
C ALA A 106 -1.77 3.30 -11.26
N GLY A 107 -1.20 2.11 -11.38
CA GLY A 107 -1.69 0.97 -10.60
C GLY A 107 -0.65 -0.11 -10.40
N LYS A 108 -1.04 -1.13 -9.64
CA LYS A 108 -0.24 -2.33 -9.44
C LYS A 108 -1.15 -3.55 -9.33
N THR A 109 -0.73 -4.67 -9.91
CA THR A 109 -1.37 -5.98 -9.72
C THR A 109 -0.72 -6.76 -8.58
N GLY A 110 -1.50 -7.63 -7.93
CA GLY A 110 -1.03 -8.57 -6.92
C GLY A 110 -1.81 -9.87 -6.96
N THR A 111 -1.22 -10.93 -6.43
CA THR A 111 -1.82 -12.26 -6.26
C THR A 111 -1.62 -12.70 -4.83
N ALA A 112 -2.67 -13.18 -4.17
CA ALA A 112 -2.58 -13.75 -2.83
C ALA A 112 -2.58 -15.28 -2.94
N GLN A 113 -1.72 -15.94 -2.17
CA GLN A 113 -1.81 -17.39 -2.00
C GLN A 113 -2.99 -17.74 -1.09
N VAL A 114 -3.63 -18.87 -1.38
CA VAL A 114 -4.62 -19.55 -0.52
C VAL A 114 -4.13 -20.92 -0.13
#